data_AF-A0A8J1U2Y4-F1
#
_entry.id   AF-A0A8J1U2Y4-F1
#
_cell.length_a   1.000
_cell.length_b   1.000
_cell.length_c   1.000
_cell.angle_alpha   90.00
_cell.angle_beta   90.00
_cell.angle_gamma   90.00
#
_symmetry.space_group_name_H-M   'P 1'
#
loop_
_entity.id
_entity.type
_entity.pdbx_description
1 polymer ?
#
loop_
_entity_poly.entity_id
_entity_poly.type
_entity_poly.pdbx_seq_one_letter_code
_entity_poly.pdbx_strand_id
1 'polypeptide(L)'
;MTSDLSMENLLNHCNRLWIFGYGSLCWKPGFQYSSRKLGFIRGYSRRFWQGNATHRGTPNNPGRVATLVKDEMNSVWGVAYELVGHAQIEQALKHCSHRELELGGYIVKIQPFQIKNSTNVIPVLVYMATPANQHYLGPASIDALAEQVTNSEGPSGHNIEYVCRLADWARHECPEENDQHLLQLDEKIRQICQERKICMRTAMGPDPTPLSQYHRKKCHQAERLRASLIMASLKQSHYRKHKTLHIEQNYEISSKTISTNAK
;
A
#
# COMPACT_ATOMS: atom_id res chain seq x y z
N MET A 1 23.88 1.59 -16.87
CA MET A 1 23.03 2.78 -17.04
C MET A 1 21.83 2.63 -16.12
N THR A 2 21.94 3.12 -14.89
CA THR A 2 20.81 3.17 -13.94
C THR A 2 19.97 4.38 -14.31
N SER A 3 18.80 4.17 -14.91
CA SER A 3 17.80 5.23 -15.02
C SER A 3 17.54 5.76 -13.62
N ASP A 4 17.69 7.06 -13.44
CA ASP A 4 17.57 7.73 -12.15
C ASP A 4 16.13 7.54 -11.63
N LEU A 5 15.92 6.60 -10.71
CA LEU A 5 14.64 6.30 -10.07
C LEU A 5 14.28 7.38 -9.04
N SER A 6 14.49 8.65 -9.38
CA SER A 6 14.08 9.76 -8.53
C SER A 6 12.56 9.78 -8.43
N MET A 7 12.04 10.17 -7.26
CA MET A 7 10.60 10.30 -7.04
C MET A 7 9.95 11.26 -8.04
N GLU A 8 10.68 12.30 -8.42
CA GLU A 8 10.26 13.26 -9.43
C GLU A 8 10.11 12.61 -10.82
N ASN A 9 11.02 11.72 -11.22
CA ASN A 9 10.91 10.99 -12.48
C ASN A 9 9.70 10.04 -12.50
N LEU A 10 9.46 9.30 -11.40
CA LEU A 10 8.29 8.42 -11.29
C LEU A 10 6.98 9.22 -11.35
N LEU A 11 6.92 10.36 -10.67
CA LEU A 11 5.75 11.23 -10.71
C LEU A 11 5.52 11.78 -12.10
N ASN A 12 6.55 12.31 -12.77
CA ASN A 12 6.39 13.00 -14.04
C ASN A 12 6.07 12.07 -15.23
N HIS A 13 6.35 10.76 -15.13
CA HIS A 13 6.25 9.84 -16.27
C HIS A 13 5.34 8.62 -16.05
N CYS A 14 4.80 8.40 -14.84
CA CYS A 14 3.93 7.26 -14.57
C CYS A 14 2.53 7.69 -14.12
N ASN A 15 1.51 7.34 -14.91
CA ASN A 15 0.11 7.45 -14.50
C ASN A 15 -0.39 6.24 -13.69
N ARG A 16 0.44 5.20 -13.57
CA ARG A 16 0.16 3.96 -12.85
C ARG A 16 1.45 3.45 -12.22
N LEU A 17 1.38 3.03 -10.97
CA LEU A 17 2.51 2.49 -10.21
C LEU A 17 2.03 1.35 -9.30
N TRP A 18 2.86 0.34 -9.11
CA TRP A 18 2.63 -0.67 -8.08
C TRP A 18 3.67 -0.53 -6.97
N ILE A 19 3.24 -0.49 -5.72
CA ILE A 19 4.13 -0.51 -4.55
C ILE A 19 4.01 -1.86 -3.83
N PHE A 20 5.14 -2.48 -3.51
CA PHE A 20 5.18 -3.73 -2.77
C PHE A 20 5.37 -3.50 -1.27
N GLY A 21 4.46 -4.08 -0.49
CA GLY A 21 4.53 -4.14 0.96
C GLY A 21 4.98 -5.51 1.44
N TYR A 22 6.05 -5.56 2.24
CA TYR A 22 6.56 -6.77 2.90
C TYR A 22 6.58 -6.65 4.44
N GLY A 23 6.15 -5.51 4.98
CA GLY A 23 6.13 -5.18 6.41
C GLY A 23 4.78 -4.59 6.83
N SER A 24 4.76 -3.42 7.46
CA SER A 24 3.52 -2.74 7.89
C SER A 24 2.45 -2.61 6.81
N LEU A 25 2.87 -2.42 5.57
CA LEU A 25 1.96 -2.26 4.44
C LEU A 25 1.08 -3.49 4.22
N CYS A 26 1.49 -4.69 4.65
CA CYS A 26 0.70 -5.91 4.49
C CYS A 26 -0.66 -5.85 5.20
N TRP A 27 -0.73 -5.22 6.39
CA TRP A 27 -1.99 -5.06 7.14
C TRP A 27 -2.46 -3.61 7.28
N LYS A 28 -1.54 -2.64 7.16
CA LYS A 28 -1.79 -1.21 7.37
C LYS A 28 -1.09 -0.39 6.26
N PRO A 29 -1.67 -0.31 5.04
CA PRO A 29 -1.06 0.38 3.92
C PRO A 29 -0.93 1.90 4.13
N GLY A 30 -1.87 2.53 4.83
CA GLY A 30 -1.77 3.96 5.18
C GLY A 30 -2.01 4.96 4.04
N PHE A 31 -2.29 4.49 2.82
CA PHE A 31 -2.61 5.31 1.66
C PHE A 31 -3.77 4.73 0.84
N GLN A 32 -4.27 5.52 -0.12
CA GLN A 32 -5.30 5.07 -1.05
C GLN A 32 -4.70 4.28 -2.20
N TYR A 33 -5.37 3.22 -2.61
CA TYR A 33 -4.97 2.39 -3.75
C TYR A 33 -6.20 1.97 -4.57
N SER A 34 -5.98 1.68 -5.85
CA SER A 34 -7.00 1.28 -6.83
C SER A 34 -7.24 -0.23 -6.84
N SER A 35 -6.19 -1.03 -6.60
CA SER A 35 -6.25 -2.50 -6.56
C SER A 35 -5.16 -3.04 -5.65
N ARG A 36 -5.29 -4.30 -5.21
CA ARG A 36 -4.23 -5.02 -4.49
C ARG A 36 -4.09 -6.45 -5.00
N LYS A 37 -2.87 -6.98 -4.97
CA LYS A 37 -2.54 -8.37 -5.34
C LYS A 37 -1.63 -9.00 -4.30
N LEU A 38 -1.95 -10.21 -3.87
CA LEU A 38 -1.05 -11.06 -3.08
C LEU A 38 -0.04 -11.72 -4.00
N GLY A 39 1.14 -12.03 -3.47
CA GLY A 39 2.23 -12.62 -4.25
C GLY A 39 3.57 -12.40 -3.56
N PHE A 40 4.65 -12.56 -4.32
CA PHE A 40 6.00 -12.50 -3.76
C PHE A 40 7.02 -11.90 -4.72
N ILE A 41 8.13 -11.43 -4.16
CA ILE A 41 9.36 -11.13 -4.89
C ILE A 41 10.40 -12.22 -4.58
N ARG A 42 11.32 -12.47 -5.51
CA ARG A 42 12.41 -13.46 -5.35
C ARG A 42 13.75 -12.77 -5.08
N GLY A 43 14.70 -13.52 -4.53
CA GLY A 43 16.07 -13.07 -4.31
C GLY A 43 16.28 -12.28 -3.02
N TYR A 44 15.33 -12.40 -2.08
CA TYR A 44 15.39 -11.75 -0.77
C TYR A 44 14.83 -12.64 0.33
N SER A 45 15.26 -12.31 1.54
CA SER A 45 14.76 -12.81 2.80
C SER A 45 14.27 -11.64 3.65
N ARG A 46 13.13 -11.81 4.32
CA ARG A 46 12.61 -10.80 5.26
C ARG A 46 13.25 -10.99 6.63
N ARG A 47 13.81 -9.92 7.21
CA ARG A 47 14.48 -9.96 8.51
C ARG A 47 14.13 -8.75 9.37
N PHE A 48 14.11 -8.94 10.69
CA PHE A 48 13.83 -7.88 11.67
C PHE A 48 15.13 -7.22 12.15
N TRP A 49 15.97 -6.81 11.20
CA TRP A 49 17.31 -6.29 11.47
C TRP A 49 17.39 -4.76 11.40
N GLN A 50 16.28 -4.12 11.05
CA GLN A 50 16.18 -2.67 10.99
C GLN A 50 15.68 -2.13 12.33
N GLY A 51 16.44 -1.22 12.92
CA GLY A 51 16.04 -0.43 14.08
C GLY A 51 14.99 0.61 13.71
N ASN A 52 14.09 0.90 14.64
CA ASN A 52 13.09 1.95 14.46
C ASN A 52 12.92 2.80 15.73
N ALA A 53 13.40 4.04 15.68
CA ALA A 53 13.39 4.98 16.80
C ALA A 53 12.21 5.97 16.77
N THR A 54 11.39 5.97 15.72
CA THR A 54 10.37 7.01 15.47
C THR A 54 8.92 6.51 15.47
N HIS A 55 8.70 5.21 15.25
CA HIS A 55 7.35 4.63 15.18
C HIS A 55 7.11 3.53 16.22
N ARG A 56 7.99 2.53 16.26
CA ARG A 56 7.86 1.30 17.06
C ARG A 56 8.83 1.23 18.25
N GLY A 57 9.60 2.29 18.44
CA GLY A 57 10.50 2.49 19.56
C GLY A 57 10.79 3.97 19.73
N THR A 58 11.83 4.24 20.51
CA THR A 58 12.36 5.59 20.78
C THR A 58 13.86 5.62 20.47
N PRO A 59 14.52 6.78 20.43
CA PRO A 59 15.98 6.85 20.24
C PRO A 59 16.78 6.04 21.27
N ASN A 60 16.32 6.00 22.53
CA ASN A 60 16.99 5.27 23.61
C ASN A 60 16.62 3.79 23.67
N ASN A 61 15.46 3.41 23.15
CA ASN A 61 14.97 2.04 23.11
C ASN A 61 14.33 1.77 21.74
N PRO A 62 15.15 1.55 20.70
CA PRO A 62 14.66 1.41 19.34
C PRO A 62 13.95 0.08 19.17
N GLY A 63 12.86 0.11 18.40
CA GLY A 63 12.16 -1.10 17.98
C GLY A 63 12.90 -1.87 16.89
N ARG A 64 12.40 -3.06 16.55
CA ARG A 64 12.81 -3.89 15.40
C ARG A 64 11.68 -3.96 14.36
N VAL A 65 11.98 -3.58 13.12
CA VAL A 65 11.06 -3.63 11.97
C VAL A 65 11.66 -4.44 10.82
N ALA A 66 10.80 -4.82 9.88
CA ALA A 66 11.18 -5.67 8.75
C ALA A 66 12.05 -4.89 7.75
N THR A 67 13.10 -5.54 7.26
CA THR A 67 13.88 -5.16 6.08
C THR A 67 14.10 -6.37 5.18
N LEU A 68 14.56 -6.12 3.96
CA LEU A 68 14.90 -7.15 2.98
C LEU A 68 16.42 -7.28 2.90
N VAL A 69 16.89 -8.51 3.03
CA VAL A 69 18.29 -8.88 2.80
C VAL A 69 18.38 -9.75 1.56
N LYS A 70 19.48 -9.62 0.82
CA LYS A 70 19.71 -10.44 -0.38
C LYS A 70 19.81 -11.92 -0.02
N ASP A 71 19.07 -12.74 -0.74
CA ASP A 71 19.00 -14.19 -0.55
C ASP A 71 18.42 -14.84 -1.81
N GLU A 72 19.29 -15.29 -2.71
CA GLU A 72 18.95 -15.71 -4.07
C GLU A 72 17.99 -16.90 -4.12
N MET A 73 17.98 -17.71 -3.06
CA MET A 73 17.19 -18.95 -2.99
C MET A 73 15.80 -18.73 -2.38
N ASN A 74 15.53 -17.55 -1.82
CA ASN A 74 14.29 -17.27 -1.10
C ASN A 74 13.37 -16.29 -1.84
N SER A 75 12.12 -16.31 -1.41
CA SER A 75 11.10 -15.35 -1.81
C SER A 75 10.44 -14.74 -0.58
N VAL A 76 10.03 -13.48 -0.70
CA VAL A 76 9.28 -12.77 0.34
C VAL A 76 7.87 -12.53 -0.14
N TRP A 77 6.89 -13.05 0.59
CA TRP A 77 5.50 -12.78 0.29
C TRP A 77 5.07 -11.43 0.85
N GLY A 78 4.11 -10.83 0.18
CA GLY A 78 3.60 -9.51 0.53
C GLY A 78 2.39 -9.12 -0.30
N VAL A 79 2.13 -7.82 -0.33
CA VAL A 79 1.00 -7.23 -1.06
C VAL A 79 1.52 -6.19 -2.03
N ALA A 80 1.17 -6.30 -3.31
CA ALA A 80 1.35 -5.25 -4.29
C ALA A 80 0.09 -4.38 -4.36
N TYR A 81 0.25 -3.06 -4.25
CA TYR A 81 -0.84 -2.08 -4.30
C TYR A 81 -0.75 -1.24 -5.57
N GLU A 82 -1.81 -1.22 -6.35
CA GLU A 82 -1.92 -0.42 -7.57
C GLU A 82 -2.34 1.01 -7.24
N LEU A 83 -1.60 1.97 -7.80
CA LEU A 83 -1.84 3.39 -7.69
C LEU A 83 -2.11 3.93 -9.08
N VAL A 84 -3.18 4.71 -9.24
CA VAL A 84 -3.61 5.29 -10.53
C VAL A 84 -3.79 6.79 -10.38
N GLY A 85 -3.15 7.54 -11.28
CA GLY A 85 -3.17 9.00 -11.32
C GLY A 85 -2.17 9.64 -10.35
N HIS A 86 -1.72 10.84 -10.71
CA HIS A 86 -0.69 11.59 -9.98
C HIS A 86 -0.98 11.74 -8.49
N ALA A 87 -2.20 12.16 -8.11
CA ALA A 87 -2.52 12.44 -6.71
C ALA A 87 -2.40 11.19 -5.82
N GLN A 88 -2.82 10.02 -6.30
CA GLN A 88 -2.73 8.77 -5.54
C GLN A 88 -1.27 8.29 -5.43
N ILE A 89 -0.51 8.40 -6.53
CA ILE A 89 0.91 8.05 -6.57
C ILE A 89 1.69 8.95 -5.62
N GLU A 90 1.53 10.27 -5.72
CA GLU A 90 2.22 11.25 -4.88
C GLU A 90 1.92 11.03 -3.39
N GLN A 91 0.65 10.81 -3.02
CA GLN A 91 0.28 10.55 -1.63
C GLN A 91 0.96 9.29 -1.09
N ALA A 92 0.97 8.20 -1.86
CA ALA A 92 1.58 6.95 -1.43
C ALA A 92 3.12 7.04 -1.37
N LEU A 93 3.74 7.68 -2.37
CA LEU A 93 5.19 7.93 -2.36
C LEU A 93 5.57 8.81 -1.18
N LYS A 94 4.84 9.89 -0.89
CA LYS A 94 5.06 10.72 0.31
C LYS A 94 4.92 9.90 1.60
N HIS A 95 3.89 9.06 1.69
CA HIS A 95 3.70 8.19 2.86
C HIS A 95 4.87 7.21 3.06
N CYS A 96 5.39 6.61 1.99
CA CYS A 96 6.52 5.70 2.03
C CYS A 96 7.85 6.43 2.27
N SER A 97 8.08 7.55 1.60
CA SER A 97 9.32 8.33 1.64
C SER A 97 9.46 9.21 2.89
N HIS A 98 8.38 9.51 3.62
CA HIS A 98 8.52 10.09 4.97
C HIS A 98 9.35 9.18 5.89
N ARG A 99 9.32 7.86 5.63
CA ARG A 99 10.14 6.86 6.33
C ARG A 99 11.60 6.82 5.83
N GLU A 100 11.88 7.41 4.68
CA GLU A 100 13.22 7.45 4.06
C GLU A 100 13.97 8.76 4.37
N LEU A 101 13.26 9.90 4.30
CA LEU A 101 13.85 11.24 4.46
C LEU A 101 14.25 11.55 5.90
N GLU A 102 13.57 11.00 6.90
CA GLU A 102 13.93 11.19 8.32
C GLU A 102 15.01 10.20 8.81
N LEU A 103 15.14 9.03 8.18
CA LEU A 103 15.95 7.92 8.70
C LEU A 103 17.25 7.67 7.91
N GLY A 104 17.35 8.18 6.67
CA GLY A 104 18.47 7.88 5.76
C GLY A 104 18.56 6.39 5.39
N GLY A 105 19.37 6.04 4.39
CA GLY A 105 19.79 4.65 4.14
C GLY A 105 18.75 3.67 3.55
N TYR A 106 17.63 4.16 3.04
CA TYR A 106 16.72 3.37 2.21
C TYR A 106 17.09 3.48 0.73
N ILE A 107 16.93 2.39 -0.01
CA ILE A 107 17.01 2.34 -1.47
C ILE A 107 15.65 1.96 -2.04
N VAL A 108 15.34 2.55 -3.18
CA VAL A 108 14.15 2.23 -3.96
C VAL A 108 14.57 1.41 -5.18
N LYS A 109 13.93 0.24 -5.37
CA LYS A 109 14.17 -0.60 -6.55
C LYS A 109 12.86 -1.07 -7.16
N ILE A 110 12.84 -1.20 -8.49
CA ILE A 110 11.80 -1.96 -9.17
C ILE A 110 12.19 -3.44 -9.13
N GLN A 111 11.28 -4.31 -8.69
CA GLN A 111 11.47 -5.75 -8.66
C GLN A 111 10.33 -6.46 -9.42
N PRO A 112 10.60 -7.64 -10.02
CA PRO A 112 9.54 -8.49 -10.56
C PRO A 112 8.75 -9.11 -9.40
N PHE A 113 7.43 -8.95 -9.43
CA PHE A 113 6.50 -9.51 -8.47
C PHE A 113 5.64 -10.59 -9.12
N GLN A 114 5.73 -11.81 -8.60
CA GLN A 114 4.88 -12.93 -9.02
C GLN A 114 3.54 -12.83 -8.29
N ILE A 115 2.44 -12.69 -9.04
CA ILE A 115 1.10 -12.68 -8.45
C ILE A 115 0.72 -14.10 -8.00
N LYS A 116 0.20 -14.23 -6.77
CA LYS A 116 -0.31 -15.49 -6.20
C LYS A 116 -1.31 -16.15 -7.15
N ASN A 117 -1.16 -17.45 -7.39
CA ASN A 117 -2.03 -18.26 -8.25
C ASN A 117 -2.17 -17.72 -9.69
N SER A 118 -1.17 -17.01 -10.18
CA SER A 118 -1.14 -16.47 -11.54
C SER A 118 0.25 -16.65 -12.13
N THR A 119 0.31 -16.80 -13.46
CA THR A 119 1.57 -16.76 -14.21
C THR A 119 2.07 -15.33 -14.44
N ASN A 120 1.24 -14.32 -14.15
CA ASN A 120 1.57 -12.92 -14.39
C ASN A 120 2.63 -12.40 -13.41
N VAL A 121 3.63 -11.74 -13.99
CA VAL A 121 4.67 -10.99 -13.28
C VAL A 121 4.48 -9.51 -13.57
N ILE A 122 4.45 -8.67 -12.53
CA ILE A 122 4.32 -7.22 -12.66
C ILE A 122 5.52 -6.52 -12.02
N PRO A 123 5.98 -5.36 -12.56
CA PRO A 123 7.00 -4.56 -11.90
C PRO A 123 6.40 -3.85 -10.68
N VAL A 124 7.09 -3.92 -9.54
CA VAL A 124 6.68 -3.24 -8.30
C VAL A 124 7.83 -2.43 -7.74
N LEU A 125 7.52 -1.25 -7.20
CA LEU A 125 8.43 -0.41 -6.45
C LEU A 125 8.58 -0.97 -5.04
N VAL A 126 9.82 -1.19 -4.61
CA VAL A 126 10.18 -1.74 -3.31
C VAL A 126 11.11 -0.79 -2.58
N TYR A 127 10.72 -0.42 -1.36
CA TYR A 127 11.49 0.38 -0.43
C TYR A 127 12.31 -0.55 0.47
N MET A 128 13.65 -0.46 0.48
CA MET A 128 14.50 -1.38 1.24
C MET A 128 15.51 -0.63 2.09
N ALA A 129 15.59 -0.92 3.38
CA ALA A 129 16.67 -0.40 4.21
C ALA A 129 17.96 -1.17 3.91
N THR A 130 19.04 -0.45 3.61
CA THR A 130 20.35 -1.05 3.37
C THR A 130 21.12 -1.24 4.68
N PRO A 131 22.11 -2.15 4.72
CA PRO A 131 23.03 -2.22 5.86
C PRO A 131 23.84 -0.94 6.12
N ALA A 132 23.95 -0.04 5.13
CA ALA A 132 24.57 1.27 5.29
C ALA A 132 23.66 2.27 6.04
N ASN A 133 22.41 1.90 6.34
CA ASN A 133 21.52 2.68 7.16
C ASN A 133 22.03 2.74 8.60
N GLN A 134 22.16 3.93 9.18
CA GLN A 134 22.60 4.14 10.57
C GLN A 134 21.72 3.41 11.61
N HIS A 135 20.47 3.11 11.26
CA HIS A 135 19.54 2.36 12.09
C HIS A 135 19.55 0.86 11.78
N TYR A 136 20.41 0.38 10.89
CA TYR A 136 20.58 -1.06 10.70
C TYR A 136 21.27 -1.67 11.93
N LEU A 137 20.50 -2.42 12.71
CA LEU A 137 20.98 -3.06 13.93
C LEU A 137 21.55 -4.46 13.69
N GLY A 138 21.43 -4.96 12.45
CA GLY A 138 22.01 -6.21 12.02
C GLY A 138 21.33 -7.47 12.58
N PRO A 139 21.91 -8.65 12.24
CA PRO A 139 21.47 -9.93 12.73
C PRO A 139 21.49 -10.02 14.26
N ALA A 140 20.48 -10.68 14.81
CA ALA A 140 20.39 -11.02 16.22
C ALA A 140 19.62 -12.34 16.36
N SER A 141 19.81 -13.05 17.47
CA SER A 141 19.07 -14.29 17.75
C SER A 141 17.57 -14.00 17.92
N ILE A 142 16.73 -15.01 17.69
CA ILE A 142 15.28 -14.89 17.92
C ILE A 142 14.98 -14.44 19.35
N ASP A 143 15.70 -14.96 20.35
CA ASP A 143 15.54 -14.54 21.75
C ASP A 143 15.85 -13.05 21.95
N ALA A 144 16.98 -12.57 21.43
CA ALA A 144 17.36 -11.17 21.58
C ALA A 144 16.41 -10.23 20.83
N LEU A 145 15.94 -10.63 19.64
CA LEU A 145 14.94 -9.89 18.88
C LEU A 145 13.61 -9.85 19.63
N ALA A 146 13.13 -10.98 20.15
CA ALA A 146 11.87 -11.07 20.87
C ALA A 146 11.90 -10.24 22.15
N GLU A 147 13.02 -10.28 22.89
CA GLU A 147 13.23 -9.45 24.08
C GLU A 147 13.14 -7.96 23.74
N GLN A 148 13.89 -7.51 22.73
CA GLN A 148 13.88 -6.13 22.31
C GLN A 148 12.49 -5.69 21.83
N VAL A 149 11.80 -6.51 21.02
CA VAL A 149 10.44 -6.21 20.53
C VAL A 149 9.46 -6.11 21.68
N THR A 150 9.52 -7.00 22.65
CA THR A 150 8.58 -7.02 23.78
C THR A 150 8.74 -5.78 24.66
N ASN A 151 9.95 -5.25 24.78
CA ASN A 151 10.25 -4.08 25.61
C ASN A 151 10.16 -2.75 24.85
N SER A 152 9.88 -2.74 23.55
CA SER A 152 9.88 -1.53 22.71
C SER A 152 8.47 -1.01 22.43
N GLU A 153 8.30 0.30 22.58
CA GLU A 153 7.09 1.04 22.22
C GLU A 153 7.49 2.40 21.66
N GLY A 154 6.76 2.86 20.63
CA GLY A 154 6.93 4.19 20.07
C GLY A 154 5.59 4.86 19.77
N PRO A 155 5.61 6.04 19.13
CA PRO A 155 4.41 6.82 18.84
C PRO A 155 3.33 6.10 18.02
N SER A 156 3.68 5.03 17.29
CA SER A 156 2.75 4.21 16.51
C SER A 156 2.26 2.96 17.25
N GLY A 157 2.57 2.82 18.55
CA GLY A 157 2.20 1.70 19.41
C GLY A 157 3.35 0.73 19.68
N HIS A 158 3.06 -0.31 20.46
CA HIS A 158 4.02 -1.36 20.83
C HIS A 158 4.65 -2.03 19.60
N ASN A 159 5.91 -2.42 19.72
CA ASN A 159 6.55 -3.19 18.65
C ASN A 159 5.98 -4.61 18.54
N ILE A 160 5.40 -5.15 19.62
CA ILE A 160 4.65 -6.42 19.63
C ILE A 160 3.58 -6.42 18.53
N GLU A 161 2.76 -5.35 18.45
CA GLU A 161 1.75 -5.20 17.40
C GLU A 161 2.37 -5.38 16.01
N TYR A 162 3.51 -4.73 15.73
CA TYR A 162 4.12 -4.77 14.41
C TYR A 162 4.47 -6.19 13.97
N VAL A 163 5.14 -6.97 14.83
CA VAL A 163 5.59 -8.31 14.48
C VAL A 163 4.40 -9.27 14.41
N CYS A 164 3.56 -9.25 15.44
CA CYS A 164 2.46 -10.19 15.56
C CYS A 164 1.38 -9.95 14.50
N ARG A 165 1.08 -8.70 14.13
CA ARG A 165 0.15 -8.41 13.02
C ARG A 165 0.70 -8.87 11.68
N LEU A 166 2.01 -8.77 11.45
CA LEU A 166 2.63 -9.29 10.23
C LEU A 166 2.55 -10.82 10.18
N ALA A 167 2.82 -11.50 11.29
CA ALA A 167 2.72 -12.95 11.40
C ALA A 167 1.26 -13.43 11.23
N ASP A 168 0.29 -12.77 11.86
CA ASP A 168 -1.13 -13.08 11.71
C ASP A 168 -1.60 -12.87 10.26
N TRP A 169 -1.15 -11.79 9.61
CA TRP A 169 -1.39 -11.57 8.19
C TRP A 169 -0.79 -12.70 7.33
N ALA A 170 0.46 -13.09 7.57
CA ALA A 170 1.14 -14.11 6.79
C ALA A 170 0.42 -15.46 6.90
N ARG A 171 0.06 -15.89 8.11
CA ARG A 171 -0.70 -17.12 8.36
C ARG A 171 -2.05 -17.13 7.65
N HIS A 172 -2.73 -15.98 7.59
CA HIS A 172 -4.08 -15.90 7.03
C HIS A 172 -4.09 -15.79 5.50
N GLU A 173 -3.25 -14.92 4.94
CA GLU A 173 -3.31 -14.55 3.52
C GLU A 173 -2.31 -15.38 2.66
N CYS A 174 -1.21 -15.83 3.27
CA CYS A 174 -0.11 -16.53 2.60
C CYS A 174 0.29 -17.81 3.35
N PRO A 175 -0.59 -18.80 3.55
CA PRO A 175 -0.26 -20.03 4.27
C PRO A 175 0.81 -20.88 3.57
N GLU A 176 1.08 -20.63 2.28
CA GLU A 176 2.17 -21.27 1.54
C GLU A 176 3.55 -20.62 1.85
N GLU A 177 3.56 -19.44 2.48
CA GLU A 177 4.79 -18.79 2.90
C GLU A 177 5.38 -19.51 4.12
N ASN A 178 6.62 -19.97 3.96
CA ASN A 178 7.39 -20.55 5.05
C ASN A 178 8.44 -19.57 5.60
N ASP A 179 8.02 -18.38 6.05
CA ASP A 179 8.92 -17.42 6.69
C ASP A 179 9.21 -17.82 8.14
N GLN A 180 10.13 -18.79 8.28
CA GLN A 180 10.57 -19.32 9.56
C GLN A 180 11.06 -18.22 10.51
N HIS A 181 11.74 -17.19 10.00
CA HIS A 181 12.25 -16.09 10.82
C HIS A 181 11.10 -15.30 11.46
N LEU A 182 10.08 -14.94 10.68
CA LEU A 182 8.89 -14.24 11.18
C LEU A 182 8.10 -15.10 12.17
N LEU A 183 7.87 -16.36 11.82
CA LEU A 183 7.03 -17.26 12.62
C LEU A 183 7.67 -17.61 13.96
N GLN A 184 8.97 -17.92 13.98
CA GLN A 184 9.71 -18.18 15.22
C GLN A 184 9.79 -16.93 16.10
N LEU A 185 9.96 -15.74 15.50
CA LEU A 185 9.97 -14.50 16.25
C LEU A 185 8.61 -14.21 16.90
N ASP A 186 7.51 -14.36 16.15
CA ASP A 186 6.15 -14.19 16.69
C ASP A 186 5.84 -15.19 17.81
N GLU A 187 6.20 -16.47 17.63
CA GLU A 187 6.03 -17.50 18.65
C GLU A 187 6.77 -17.14 19.94
N LYS A 188 8.05 -16.72 19.82
CA LYS A 188 8.85 -16.32 20.97
C LYS A 188 8.28 -15.09 21.68
N ILE A 189 7.81 -14.08 20.95
CA ILE A 189 7.17 -12.90 21.53
C ILE A 189 5.91 -13.30 22.32
N ARG A 190 5.06 -14.15 21.75
CA ARG A 190 3.84 -14.62 22.42
C ARG A 190 4.15 -15.42 23.68
N GLN A 191 5.21 -16.25 23.64
CA GLN A 191 5.72 -16.94 24.82
C GLN A 191 6.14 -15.96 25.93
N ILE A 192 6.97 -14.96 25.60
CA ILE A 192 7.41 -13.94 26.57
C ILE A 192 6.22 -13.18 27.14
N CYS A 193 5.25 -12.80 26.29
CA CYS A 193 4.03 -12.13 26.74
C CYS A 193 3.23 -12.97 27.72
N GLN A 194 3.13 -14.29 27.49
CA GLN A 194 2.47 -15.22 28.41
C GLN A 194 3.21 -15.30 29.76
N GLU A 195 4.54 -15.51 29.72
CA GLU A 195 5.39 -15.61 30.91
C GLU A 195 5.35 -14.35 31.77
N ARG A 196 5.37 -13.17 31.12
CA ARG A 196 5.35 -11.85 31.77
C ARG A 196 3.95 -11.30 32.03
N LYS A 197 2.90 -12.06 31.68
CA LYS A 197 1.49 -11.64 31.80
C LYS A 197 1.19 -10.32 31.07
N ILE A 198 1.84 -10.07 29.94
CA ILE A 198 1.56 -8.93 29.07
C ILE A 198 0.22 -9.19 28.36
N CYS A 199 -0.72 -8.26 28.49
CA CYS A 199 -2.00 -8.37 27.84
C CYS A 199 -1.86 -8.19 26.32
N MET A 200 -1.95 -9.28 25.56
CA MET A 200 -1.86 -9.23 24.09
C MET A 200 -2.91 -8.31 23.47
N ARG A 201 -4.12 -8.21 24.04
CA ARG A 201 -5.14 -7.28 23.55
C ARG A 201 -4.65 -5.82 23.60
N THR A 202 -3.99 -5.43 24.69
CA THR A 202 -3.43 -4.09 24.84
C THR A 202 -2.21 -3.91 23.93
N ALA A 203 -1.30 -4.89 23.91
CA ALA A 203 -0.07 -4.84 23.12
C ALA A 203 -0.31 -4.81 21.60
N MET A 204 -1.40 -5.45 21.13
CA MET A 204 -1.78 -5.51 19.71
C MET A 204 -2.58 -4.29 19.23
N GLY A 205 -2.94 -3.38 20.13
CA GLY A 205 -3.77 -2.23 19.81
C GLY A 205 -5.14 -2.59 19.22
N PRO A 206 -5.89 -1.61 18.71
CA PRO A 206 -7.15 -1.85 18.05
C PRO A 206 -6.95 -2.68 16.78
N ASP A 207 -7.94 -3.51 16.43
CA ASP A 207 -7.87 -4.26 15.19
C ASP A 207 -7.80 -3.31 13.98
N PRO A 208 -6.91 -3.61 13.01
CA PRO A 208 -6.84 -2.82 11.80
C PRO A 208 -8.17 -2.95 11.06
N THR A 209 -8.61 -1.84 10.45
CA THR A 209 -9.78 -1.87 9.58
C THR A 209 -9.56 -2.92 8.49
N PRO A 210 -10.47 -3.90 8.30
CA PRO A 210 -10.28 -4.95 7.30
C PRO A 210 -10.00 -4.35 5.93
N LEU A 211 -8.96 -4.85 5.25
CA LEU A 211 -8.58 -4.37 3.91
C LEU A 211 -9.70 -4.61 2.88
N SER A 212 -10.59 -5.57 3.13
CA SER A 212 -11.82 -5.80 2.36
C SER A 212 -12.87 -4.69 2.55
N GLN A 213 -12.94 -4.07 3.73
CA GLN A 213 -13.87 -2.96 4.02
C GLN A 213 -13.42 -1.67 3.33
N TYR A 214 -12.12 -1.49 3.11
CA TYR A 214 -11.57 -0.40 2.28
C TYR A 214 -12.14 -0.44 0.85
N HIS A 215 -12.26 -1.64 0.28
CA HIS A 215 -12.89 -1.86 -1.03
C HIS A 215 -14.40 -1.58 -1.03
N ARG A 216 -15.17 -2.09 -0.05
CA ARG A 216 -16.65 -1.93 -0.05
C ARG A 216 -17.10 -0.47 0.07
N LYS A 217 -16.50 0.31 0.98
CA LYS A 217 -16.91 1.71 1.17
C LYS A 217 -16.67 2.58 -0.08
N LYS A 218 -15.64 2.26 -0.87
CA LYS A 218 -15.28 3.04 -2.05
C LYS A 218 -15.74 2.49 -3.39
N CYS A 219 -16.01 1.19 -3.54
CA CYS A 219 -16.70 0.67 -4.73
C CYS A 219 -18.06 1.36 -4.87
N HIS A 220 -18.81 1.48 -3.77
CA HIS A 220 -20.04 2.26 -3.73
C HIS A 220 -19.85 3.75 -4.03
N GLN A 221 -18.75 4.37 -3.61
CA GLN A 221 -18.47 5.78 -3.90
C GLN A 221 -18.08 6.00 -5.38
N ALA A 222 -17.28 5.11 -5.96
CA ALA A 222 -16.88 5.13 -7.36
C ALA A 222 -18.04 4.78 -8.30
N GLU A 223 -18.91 3.84 -7.92
CA GLU A 223 -20.18 3.54 -8.58
C GLU A 223 -21.11 4.74 -8.55
N ARG A 224 -21.23 5.43 -7.40
CA ARG A 224 -22.01 6.68 -7.29
C ARG A 224 -21.46 7.80 -8.18
N LEU A 225 -20.13 7.97 -8.24
CA LEU A 225 -19.51 8.96 -9.13
C LEU A 225 -19.69 8.59 -10.60
N ARG A 226 -19.52 7.32 -10.99
CA ARG A 226 -19.80 6.84 -12.35
C ARG A 226 -21.25 7.04 -12.73
N ALA A 227 -22.19 6.66 -11.86
CA ALA A 227 -23.62 6.89 -12.07
C ALA A 227 -23.92 8.39 -12.23
N SER A 228 -23.32 9.25 -11.40
CA SER A 228 -23.48 10.71 -11.51
C SER A 228 -22.96 11.26 -12.84
N LEU A 229 -21.78 10.82 -13.29
CA LEU A 229 -21.20 11.24 -14.57
C LEU A 229 -22.02 10.75 -15.77
N ILE A 230 -22.53 9.51 -15.72
CA ILE A 230 -23.43 8.97 -16.76
C ILE A 230 -24.72 9.78 -16.80
N MET A 231 -25.31 10.08 -15.65
CA MET A 231 -26.53 10.90 -15.56
C MET A 231 -26.32 12.33 -16.07
N ALA A 232 -25.16 12.93 -15.80
CA ALA A 232 -24.79 14.25 -16.32
C ALA A 232 -24.66 14.24 -17.85
N SER A 233 -24.02 13.21 -18.41
CA SER A 233 -23.89 13.02 -19.86
C SER A 233 -25.25 12.82 -20.55
N LEU A 234 -26.14 12.02 -19.97
CA LEU A 234 -27.50 11.81 -20.47
C LEU A 234 -28.33 13.10 -20.44
N LYS A 235 -28.25 13.89 -19.36
CA LYS A 235 -28.91 15.21 -19.27
C LYS A 235 -28.40 16.18 -20.35
N GLN A 236 -27.09 16.21 -20.60
CA GLN A 236 -26.50 17.08 -21.61
C GLN A 236 -26.89 16.65 -23.03
N SER A 237 -26.97 15.35 -23.30
CA SER A 237 -27.48 14.79 -24.55
C SER A 237 -28.96 15.13 -24.78
N HIS A 238 -29.80 14.99 -23.74
CA HIS A 238 -31.21 15.35 -23.79
C HIS A 238 -31.42 16.85 -24.04
N TYR A 239 -30.66 17.71 -23.35
CA TYR A 239 -30.67 19.16 -23.58
C TYR A 239 -30.29 19.53 -25.02
N ARG A 240 -29.25 18.89 -25.59
CA ARG A 240 -28.86 19.10 -26.99
C ARG A 240 -29.97 18.72 -27.97
N LYS A 241 -30.63 17.57 -27.77
CA LYS A 241 -31.75 17.14 -28.62
C LYS A 241 -32.94 18.11 -28.59
N HIS A 242 -33.35 18.56 -27.40
CA HIS A 242 -34.44 19.54 -27.27
C HIS A 242 -34.10 20.89 -27.87
N LYS A 243 -32.84 21.35 -27.74
CA LYS A 243 -32.39 22.58 -28.39
C LYS A 243 -32.39 22.46 -29.92
N THR A 244 -31.97 21.32 -30.48
CA THR A 244 -32.04 21.07 -31.93
C THR A 244 -33.49 21.04 -32.43
N LEU A 245 -34.40 20.37 -31.74
CA LEU A 245 -35.83 20.33 -32.09
C LEU A 245 -36.46 21.73 -32.07
N HIS A 246 -36.14 22.57 -31.08
CA HIS A 246 -36.62 23.95 -31.04
C HIS A 246 -36.03 24.82 -32.16
N ILE A 247 -34.78 24.59 -32.57
CA ILE A 247 -34.18 25.28 -33.72
C ILE A 247 -34.86 24.86 -35.03
N GLU A 248 -35.12 23.57 -35.22
CA GLU A 248 -35.82 23.04 -36.41
C GLU A 248 -37.26 23.55 -36.49
N GLN A 249 -38.01 23.55 -35.38
CA GLN A 249 -39.37 24.10 -35.32
C GLN A 249 -39.40 25.60 -35.63
N ASN A 250 -38.43 26.38 -35.15
CA ASN A 250 -38.35 27.81 -35.44
C ASN A 250 -37.98 28.09 -36.91
N TYR A 251 -37.16 27.24 -37.53
CA TYR A 251 -36.85 27.30 -38.96
C TYR A 251 -38.09 26.99 -39.82
N GLU A 252 -38.89 26.00 -39.43
CA GLU A 252 -40.14 25.63 -40.13
C GLU A 252 -41.24 26.69 -40.03
N ILE A 253 -41.31 27.40 -38.89
CA ILE A 253 -42.26 28.51 -38.72
C ILE A 253 -41.83 29.71 -39.56
N SER A 254 -40.53 30.04 -39.58
CA SER A 254 -40.00 31.16 -40.38
C SER A 254 -40.16 30.94 -41.89
N SER A 255 -39.96 29.72 -42.39
CA SER A 255 -40.14 29.41 -43.82
C SER A 255 -41.61 29.48 -44.27
N LYS A 256 -42.56 29.15 -43.39
CA LYS A 256 -44.01 29.30 -43.65
C LYS A 256 -44.47 30.76 -43.68
N THR A 257 -43.90 31.64 -42.86
CA THR A 257 -44.26 33.08 -42.86
C THR A 257 -43.74 33.81 -44.12
N ILE A 258 -42.62 33.37 -44.70
CA ILE A 258 -42.07 33.97 -45.93
C ILE A 258 -42.91 33.61 -47.16
N SER A 259 -43.55 32.42 -47.18
CA SER A 259 -44.42 31.98 -48.27
C SER A 259 -45.76 32.74 -48.35
N THR A 260 -46.23 33.32 -47.24
CA THR A 260 -47.53 34.04 -47.19
C THR A 260 -47.47 35.52 -47.59
N ASN A 261 -46.29 36.11 -47.78
CA ASN A 261 -46.11 37.53 -48.17
C ASN A 261 -45.68 37.73 -49.64
N ALA A 262 -45.75 36.69 -50.47
CA ALA A 262 -45.57 36.77 -51.91
C ALA A 262 -46.91 36.53 -52.63
N LYS A 263 -47.79 37.52 -52.59
CA LYS A 263 -48.93 37.68 -53.51
C LYS A 263 -49.09 39.16 -53.85
#